data_AF-A0A3C0QHH2-F1
#
_entry.id   AF-A0A3C0QHH2-F1
#
_cell.length_a   1.000
_cell.length_b   1.000
_cell.length_c   1.000
_cell.angle_alpha   90.00
_cell.angle_beta   90.00
_cell.angle_gamma   90.00
#
_symmetry.space_group_name_H-M   'P 1'
#
loop_
_entity.id
_entity.type
_entity.pdbx_description
1 polymer ?
#
loop_
_entity_poly.entity_id
_entity_poly.type
_entity_poly.pdbx_seq_one_letter_code
_entity_poly.pdbx_strand_id
1 'polypeptide(L)'
;METKENAKKGLFIINTGTGKGKTTAALGMALRAAGHGQKVLILQFIKGAWKTGESKIMERLRPEIEMIQLGKGFIKIEDGKLKITQKDRDDAARS
;
A
#
# COMPACT_ATOMS: atom_id res chain seq x y z
N MET A 1 8.74 6.51 41.21
CA MET A 1 8.26 7.15 39.97
C MET A 1 8.75 6.29 38.82
N GLU A 2 7.88 5.44 38.30
CA GLU A 2 8.24 4.44 37.29
C GLU A 2 8.12 5.11 35.91
N THR A 3 9.26 5.39 35.28
CA THR A 3 9.30 5.91 33.91
C THR A 3 8.83 4.82 32.97
N LYS A 4 7.61 4.96 32.43
CA LYS A 4 7.15 4.14 31.30
C LYS A 4 8.19 4.25 30.18
N GLU A 5 8.83 3.13 29.91
CA GLU A 5 9.77 2.93 28.82
C GLU A 5 9.14 3.44 27.52
N ASN A 6 9.89 4.25 26.76
CA ASN A 6 9.45 4.88 25.52
C ASN A 6 9.19 3.81 24.45
N ALA A 7 8.05 3.12 24.52
CA ALA A 7 7.58 2.25 23.46
C ALA A 7 7.49 3.09 22.18
N LYS A 8 8.19 2.65 21.11
CA LYS A 8 8.19 3.34 19.82
C LYS A 8 6.74 3.51 19.36
N LYS A 9 6.25 4.75 19.33
CA LYS A 9 4.89 5.08 18.92
C LYS A 9 4.78 4.92 17.40
N GLY A 10 3.85 4.08 16.95
CA GLY A 10 3.48 4.00 15.53
C GLY A 10 2.84 5.30 15.06
N LEU A 11 3.19 5.74 13.84
CA LEU A 11 2.69 6.98 13.25
C LEU A 11 1.89 6.67 11.98
N PHE A 12 0.84 7.45 11.74
CA PHE A 12 0.09 7.45 10.49
C PHE A 12 0.54 8.64 9.64
N ILE A 13 0.93 8.38 8.40
CA ILE A 13 1.39 9.40 7.45
C ILE A 13 0.43 9.38 6.26
N ILE A 14 -0.18 10.52 5.97
CA ILE A 14 -1.15 10.67 4.88
C ILE A 14 -0.51 11.57 3.80
N ASN A 15 -0.09 10.96 2.70
CA ASN A 15 0.36 11.68 1.51
C ASN A 15 -0.86 11.99 0.62
N THR A 16 -1.36 13.23 0.67
CA THR A 16 -2.55 13.69 -0.08
C THR A 16 -2.24 14.89 -0.99
N GLY A 17 -3.24 15.40 -1.72
CA GLY A 17 -3.15 16.50 -2.67
C GLY A 17 -3.10 16.05 -4.14
N THR A 18 -3.21 17.00 -5.07
CA THR A 18 -3.25 16.73 -6.53
C THR A 18 -1.86 16.60 -7.16
N GLY A 19 -0.81 16.99 -6.44
CA GLY A 19 0.58 16.90 -6.91
C GLY A 19 1.07 15.48 -7.19
N LYS A 20 2.03 15.36 -8.11
CA LYS A 20 2.77 14.11 -8.37
C LYS A 20 3.67 13.77 -7.17
N GLY A 21 3.98 12.48 -6.99
CA GLY A 21 4.99 12.04 -6.01
C GLY A 21 4.46 11.40 -4.72
N LYS A 22 3.15 11.35 -4.48
CA LYS A 22 2.56 10.68 -3.29
C LYS A 22 3.00 9.22 -3.16
N THR A 23 2.87 8.47 -4.26
CA THR A 23 3.30 7.07 -4.34
C THR A 23 4.80 6.96 -4.15
N THR A 24 5.58 7.80 -4.83
CA THR A 24 7.05 7.82 -4.74
C THR A 24 7.53 8.09 -3.31
N ALA A 25 6.90 9.02 -2.58
CA ALA A 25 7.22 9.29 -1.18
C ALA A 25 6.94 8.07 -0.28
N ALA A 26 5.82 7.37 -0.49
CA ALA A 26 5.50 6.15 0.25
C ALA A 26 6.50 5.01 -0.05
N LEU A 27 6.87 4.82 -1.32
CA LEU A 27 7.88 3.83 -1.72
C LEU A 27 9.27 4.17 -1.17
N GLY A 28 9.64 5.46 -1.14
CA GLY A 28 10.91 5.90 -0.54
C GLY A 28 10.99 5.61 0.96
N MET A 29 9.88 5.76 1.69
CA MET A 29 9.81 5.35 3.10
C MET A 29 9.95 3.83 3.26
N ALA A 30 9.27 3.05 2.42
CA ALA A 30 9.39 1.59 2.42
C ALA A 30 10.83 1.13 2.20
N LEU A 31 11.52 1.70 1.20
CA LEU A 31 12.92 1.41 0.92
C LEU A 31 13.83 1.80 2.08
N ARG A 32 13.60 2.97 2.70
CA ARG A 32 14.37 3.41 3.88
C ARG A 32 14.19 2.45 5.05
N ALA A 33 12.96 2.03 5.34
CA ALA A 33 12.67 1.08 6.41
C ALA A 33 13.33 -0.28 6.16
N ALA A 34 13.23 -0.80 4.94
CA ALA A 34 13.90 -2.03 4.52
C ALA A 34 15.42 -1.93 4.63
N GLY A 35 16.02 -0.80 4.24
CA GLY A 35 17.46 -0.55 4.41
C GLY A 35 17.94 -0.55 5.86
N HIS A 36 17.03 -0.34 6.82
CA HIS A 36 17.30 -0.49 8.25
C HIS A 36 16.87 -1.86 8.82
N GLY A 37 16.64 -2.86 7.95
CA GLY A 37 16.28 -4.23 8.34
C GLY A 37 14.84 -4.39 8.82
N GLN A 38 13.95 -3.43 8.57
CA GLN A 38 12.54 -3.55 8.89
C GLN A 38 11.78 -4.28 7.77
N LYS A 39 10.79 -5.08 8.14
CA LYS A 39 9.87 -5.70 7.16
C LYS A 39 8.79 -4.72 6.75
N VAL A 40 8.48 -4.67 5.46
CA VAL A 40 7.48 -3.75 4.91
C VAL A 40 6.46 -4.51 4.07
N LEU A 41 5.18 -4.22 4.29
CA LEU A 41 4.07 -4.69 3.45
C LEU A 41 3.44 -3.50 2.73
N ILE A 42 3.33 -3.58 1.40
CA ILE A 42 2.69 -2.58 0.55
C ILE A 42 1.45 -3.19 -0.09
N LEU A 43 0.29 -2.58 0.20
CA LEU A 43 -0.98 -2.95 -0.41
C LEU A 43 -1.40 -1.88 -1.42
N GLN A 44 -1.44 -2.24 -2.71
CA GLN A 44 -1.87 -1.34 -3.77
C GLN A 44 -3.29 -1.67 -4.21
N PHE A 45 -4.23 -0.75 -3.97
CA PHE A 45 -5.64 -0.95 -4.31
C PHE A 45 -5.96 -0.71 -5.79
N ILE A 46 -5.27 0.21 -6.47
CA ILE A 46 -5.59 0.53 -7.87
C ILE A 46 -4.51 -0.05 -8.77
N LYS A 47 -4.93 -0.87 -9.74
CA LYS A 47 -4.08 -1.41 -10.79
C LYS A 47 -3.65 -0.30 -11.75
N GLY A 48 -2.41 0.16 -11.62
CA GLY A 48 -1.73 0.85 -12.71
C GLY A 48 -1.61 -0.13 -13.89
N ALA A 49 -2.21 0.20 -15.04
CA ALA A 49 -2.27 -0.71 -16.21
C ALA A 49 -0.90 -1.12 -16.78
N TRP A 50 0.20 -0.53 -16.30
CA TRP A 50 1.56 -0.83 -16.70
C TRP A 50 2.36 -1.44 -15.54
N LYS A 51 3.05 -2.54 -15.78
CA LYS A 51 4.11 -3.05 -14.88
C LYS A 51 5.17 -1.95 -14.71
N THR A 52 5.08 -1.18 -13.64
CA THR A 52 6.03 -0.10 -13.36
C THR A 52 7.40 -0.70 -13.00
N GLY A 53 8.47 0.07 -13.19
CA GLY A 53 9.79 -0.31 -12.69
C GLY A 53 9.79 -0.59 -11.18
N GLU A 54 8.90 0.11 -10.45
CA GLU A 54 8.70 -0.08 -9.01
C GLU A 54 8.19 -1.49 -8.70
N SER A 55 7.21 -2.01 -9.45
CA SER A 55 6.73 -3.39 -9.24
C SER A 55 7.83 -4.43 -9.45
N LYS A 56 8.69 -4.23 -10.46
CA LYS A 56 9.79 -5.17 -10.78
C LYS A 56 10.88 -5.20 -9.72
N ILE A 57 11.26 -4.04 -9.18
CA ILE A 57 12.29 -3.99 -8.12
C ILE A 57 11.76 -4.59 -6.81
N MET A 58 10.46 -4.45 -6.53
CA MET A 58 9.85 -4.98 -5.31
C MET A 58 9.84 -6.52 -5.27
N GLU A 59 9.78 -7.19 -6.41
CA GLU A 59 9.98 -8.65 -6.48
C GLU A 59 11.40 -9.04 -6.05
N ARG A 60 12.41 -8.22 -6.35
CA ARG A 60 13.82 -8.46 -5.98
C ARG A 60 14.14 -8.10 -4.53
N LEU A 61 13.31 -7.28 -3.91
CA LEU A 61 13.48 -6.82 -2.52
C LEU A 61 12.76 -7.74 -1.51
N ARG A 62 12.27 -8.91 -1.95
CA ARG A 62 11.79 -9.93 -1.04
C ARG A 62 12.97 -10.62 -0.35
N PRO A 63 12.85 -10.95 0.96
CA PRO A 63 11.64 -10.87 1.79
C PRO A 63 11.43 -9.54 2.55
N GLU A 64 12.32 -8.56 2.41
CA GLU A 64 12.28 -7.32 3.18
C GLU A 64 11.07 -6.44 2.83
N ILE A 65 10.69 -6.42 1.55
CA ILE A 65 9.48 -5.74 1.08
C ILE A 65 8.58 -6.72 0.34
N GLU A 66 7.36 -6.85 0.84
CA GLU A 66 6.29 -7.56 0.16
C GLU A 66 5.30 -6.56 -0.43
N MET A 67 5.02 -6.68 -1.72
CA MET A 67 4.02 -5.88 -2.42
C MET A 67 2.89 -6.80 -2.91
N ILE A 68 1.67 -6.47 -2.51
CA ILE A 68 0.44 -7.15 -2.92
C ILE A 68 -0.44 -6.15 -3.66
N GLN A 69 -0.85 -6.52 -4.88
CA GLN A 69 -1.75 -5.73 -5.70
C GLN A 69 -3.17 -6.27 -5.53
N LEU A 70 -4.02 -5.48 -4.88
CA LEU A 70 -5.39 -5.82 -4.54
C LEU A 70 -6.35 -5.29 -5.63
N GLY A 71 -6.57 -6.07 -6.69
CA GLY A 71 -7.69 -5.88 -7.63
C GLY A 71 -7.82 -4.52 -8.35
N LYS A 72 -9.02 -4.26 -8.92
CA LYS A 72 -9.32 -3.08 -9.78
C LYS A 72 -9.57 -1.76 -9.02
N GLY A 73 -9.44 -1.69 -7.70
CA GLY A 73 -9.65 -0.45 -6.93
C GLY A 73 -10.88 -0.45 -6.04
N PHE A 74 -11.34 0.76 -5.76
CA PHE A 74 -12.49 1.06 -4.89
C PHE A 74 -13.81 0.64 -5.55
N ILE A 75 -14.72 0.09 -4.75
CA ILE A 75 -16.11 -0.15 -5.16
C ILE A 75 -16.79 1.22 -5.28
N LYS A 76 -17.43 1.50 -6.42
CA LYS A 76 -18.18 2.74 -6.60
C LYS A 76 -19.34 2.80 -5.61
N ILE A 77 -19.43 3.91 -4.88
CA ILE A 77 -20.63 4.28 -4.14
C ILE A 77 -21.46 5.15 -5.09
N GLU A 78 -22.62 4.65 -5.50
CA GLU A 78 -23.63 5.42 -6.24
C GLU A 78 -24.80 5.68 -5.29
N ASP A 79 -25.25 6.94 -5.22
CA ASP A 79 -26.41 7.36 -4.41
C ASP A 79 -26.35 6.91 -2.93
N GLY A 80 -25.16 6.99 -2.32
CA GLY A 80 -24.95 6.61 -0.92
C GLY A 80 -25.08 5.11 -0.63
N LYS A 81 -25.20 4.26 -1.67
CA LYS A 81 -25.28 2.81 -1.54
C LYS A 81 -24.06 2.15 -2.15
N LEU A 82 -23.50 1.18 -1.41
CA LEU A 82 -22.43 0.34 -1.89
C LEU A 82 -23.00 -0.64 -2.93
N LYS A 83 -22.73 -0.42 -4.22
CA LYS A 83 -23.03 -1.39 -5.28
C LYS A 83 -21.82 -2.30 -5.46
N ILE A 84 -21.85 -3.45 -4.79
CA ILE A 84 -20.88 -4.53 -5.05
C ILE A 84 -21.41 -5.33 -6.24
N THR A 85 -20.71 -5.30 -7.38
CA THR A 85 -21.05 -6.17 -8.51
C THR A 85 -20.46 -7.57 -8.30
N GLN A 86 -21.04 -8.58 -8.97
CA GLN A 86 -20.49 -9.95 -8.94
C GLN A 86 -19.04 -9.96 -9.44
N LYS A 87 -18.72 -9.11 -10.43
CA LYS A 87 -17.37 -8.91 -10.93
C LYS A 87 -16.40 -8.37 -9.87
N ASP A 88 -16.85 -7.48 -8.99
CA ASP A 88 -16.04 -6.98 -7.87
C ASP A 88 -15.74 -8.10 -6.85
N ARG A 89 -16.72 -8.98 -6.60
CA ARG A 89 -16.55 -10.16 -5.72
C ARG A 89 -15.58 -11.17 -6.33
N ASP A 90 -15.75 -11.48 -7.61
CA ASP A 90 -14.91 -12.45 -8.30
C ASP A 90 -13.48 -11.94 -8.49
N ASP A 91 -13.27 -10.63 -8.62
CA ASP A 91 -11.94 -10.01 -8.70
C ASP A 91 -11.25 -10.02 -7.31
N ALA A 92 -11.99 -9.80 -6.21
CA ALA A 92 -11.47 -9.88 -4.85
C ALA A 92 -11.06 -11.31 -4.46
N ALA A 93 -11.81 -12.33 -4.88
CA ALA A 93 -11.50 -13.74 -4.62
C ALA A 93 -10.30 -14.28 -5.43
N ARG A 94 -9.84 -13.53 -6.45
CA ARG A 94 -8.69 -13.87 -7.32
C ARG A 94 -7.39 -13.16 -6.92
N SER A 95 -7.45 -12.26 -5.95
CA SER A 95 -6.31 -11.51 -5.40
C SER A 95 -5.77 -12.23 -4.17
#